data_AF-A0ABC8RDC8-F1
#
_entry.id   AF-A0ABC8RDC8-F1
#
_cell.length_a   1.000
_cell.length_b   1.000
_cell.length_c   1.000
_cell.angle_alpha   90.00
_cell.angle_beta   90.00
_cell.angle_gamma   90.00
#
_symmetry.space_group_name_H-M   'P 1'
#
loop_
_entity.id
_entity.type
_entity.pdbx_description
1 polymer ?
#
loop_
_entity_poly.entity_id
_entity_poly.type
_entity_poly.pdbx_seq_one_letter_code
_entity_poly.pdbx_strand_id
1 'polypeptide(L)'
;MGRIGKRLDIDFIVSTDPAFEDSFTKIYTPKSLQKQWYAGKGDAEAQLSPLLRKVDSRWICLRSFLVNADTTPFAEEYFTEKQHSYDWRGVTPQKTYIAKVLKELESALRQSTAKWKIVVGHHGDTQELIQRLLPILKTCNVDFYMNGHDHCLEHISDNESPILFLTSGAGSKAWRGNVKRLNREDVMFFYDGQGFMSVQLTQTESVIMFYDVFGTVLHRLTTFRQLHSAI
;
A
#
# COMPACT_ATOMS: atom_id res chain seq x y z
N MET A 1 -8.40 12.70 8.14
CA MET A 1 -7.18 12.14 8.77
C MET A 1 -6.81 12.77 10.12
N GLY A 2 -6.50 14.06 10.25
CA GLY A 2 -5.91 14.63 11.49
C GLY A 2 -6.67 14.34 12.81
N ARG A 3 -8.00 14.42 12.80
CA ARG A 3 -8.86 14.04 13.95
C ARG A 3 -8.70 12.57 14.33
N ILE A 4 -8.73 11.67 13.34
CA ILE A 4 -8.57 10.23 13.54
C ILE A 4 -7.16 9.89 13.99
N GLY A 5 -6.14 10.50 13.40
CA GLY A 5 -4.75 10.33 13.83
C GLY A 5 -4.51 10.71 15.29
N LYS A 6 -5.18 11.77 15.78
CA LYS A 6 -5.13 12.15 17.21
C LYS A 6 -5.81 11.10 18.09
N ARG A 7 -6.95 10.55 17.65
CA ARG A 7 -7.72 9.56 18.41
C ARG A 7 -6.97 8.23 18.56
N LEU A 8 -6.26 7.83 17.52
CA LEU A 8 -5.58 6.53 17.43
C LEU A 8 -4.11 6.56 17.86
N ASP A 9 -3.53 7.74 18.11
CA ASP A 9 -2.09 7.95 18.32
C ASP A 9 -1.21 7.18 17.32
N ILE A 10 -1.48 7.41 16.03
CA ILE A 10 -0.83 6.67 14.94
C ILE A 10 0.71 6.80 14.96
N ASP A 11 1.38 5.68 14.68
CA ASP A 11 2.85 5.59 14.65
C ASP A 11 3.43 6.18 13.37
N PHE A 12 2.81 5.88 12.22
CA PHE A 12 3.29 6.29 10.91
C PHE A 12 2.16 6.37 9.86
N ILE A 13 2.47 6.97 8.70
CA ILE A 13 1.51 7.15 7.59
C ILE A 13 2.18 6.83 6.24
N VAL A 14 1.42 6.39 5.24
CA VAL A 14 1.91 6.09 3.88
C VAL A 14 1.28 7.02 2.85
N SER A 15 2.05 7.57 1.91
CA SER A 15 1.58 8.55 0.91
C SER A 15 2.32 8.46 -0.44
N THR A 16 1.73 9.01 -1.51
CA THR A 16 2.27 9.07 -2.87
C THR A 16 1.90 10.41 -3.56
N ASP A 17 2.77 11.43 -3.62
CA ASP A 17 2.51 12.68 -4.39
C ASP A 17 3.79 13.48 -4.79
N PRO A 18 3.95 13.97 -6.04
CA PRO A 18 5.11 14.72 -6.53
C PRO A 18 5.06 16.27 -6.45
N ALA A 19 3.96 16.93 -6.04
CA ALA A 19 3.91 18.40 -5.80
C ALA A 19 4.18 18.76 -4.33
N PHE A 20 5.31 18.27 -3.82
CA PHE A 20 5.53 17.94 -2.41
C PHE A 20 5.10 18.98 -1.37
N GLU A 21 5.45 20.27 -1.50
CA GLU A 21 5.06 21.24 -0.47
C GLU A 21 3.55 21.46 -0.40
N ASP A 22 2.91 21.63 -1.57
CA ASP A 22 1.50 21.99 -1.68
C ASP A 22 0.59 20.77 -1.54
N SER A 23 1.10 19.56 -1.79
CA SER A 23 0.35 18.32 -1.64
C SER A 23 0.64 17.56 -0.33
N PHE A 24 1.76 17.85 0.34
CA PHE A 24 2.16 17.18 1.57
C PHE A 24 2.39 18.14 2.74
N THR A 25 3.44 18.96 2.68
CA THR A 25 3.89 19.77 3.83
C THR A 25 2.81 20.71 4.34
N LYS A 26 2.13 21.42 3.42
CA LYS A 26 1.08 22.41 3.74
C LYS A 26 -0.30 21.78 4.00
N ILE A 27 -0.49 20.52 3.61
CA ILE A 27 -1.77 19.80 3.81
C ILE A 27 -1.81 19.10 5.16
N TYR A 28 -0.77 18.35 5.49
CA TYR A 28 -0.73 17.52 6.69
C TYR A 28 -0.11 18.24 7.90
N THR A 29 -0.59 19.44 8.20
CA THR A 29 -0.11 20.32 9.29
C THR A 29 -0.62 20.02 10.72
N PRO A 30 -1.74 19.29 10.96
CA PRO A 30 -2.18 19.01 12.33
C PRO A 30 -1.09 18.31 13.17
N LYS A 31 -1.02 18.64 14.47
CA LYS A 31 -0.02 18.10 15.41
C LYS A 31 0.01 16.56 15.44
N SER A 32 -1.15 15.93 15.33
CA SER A 32 -1.28 14.46 15.31
C SER A 32 -0.69 13.79 14.06
N LEU A 33 -0.42 14.56 13.00
CA LEU A 33 0.18 14.07 11.75
C LEU A 33 1.66 14.46 11.62
N GLN A 34 2.24 15.08 12.66
CA GLN A 34 3.68 15.35 12.75
C GLN A 34 4.44 14.10 13.19
N LYS A 35 4.22 13.01 12.45
CA LYS A 35 4.79 11.68 12.63
C LYS A 35 5.59 11.32 11.37
N GLN A 36 6.28 10.18 11.39
CA GLN A 36 7.02 9.72 10.22
C GLN A 36 6.05 9.23 9.13
N TRP A 37 6.32 9.60 7.88
CA TRP A 37 5.61 9.12 6.69
C TRP A 37 6.52 8.23 5.85
N TYR A 38 6.06 7.04 5.52
CA TYR A 38 6.73 6.07 4.67
C TYR A 38 6.04 6.03 3.30
N ALA A 39 6.64 6.62 2.28
CA ALA A 39 6.01 6.71 0.97
C ALA A 39 6.24 5.44 0.13
N GLY A 40 5.15 4.93 -0.48
CA GLY A 40 5.19 3.91 -1.52
C GLY A 40 5.56 4.49 -2.88
N LYS A 41 5.91 3.66 -3.86
CA LYS A 41 6.28 4.14 -5.21
C LYS A 41 5.07 4.17 -6.13
N GLY A 42 4.64 5.35 -6.55
CA GLY A 42 3.74 5.52 -7.69
C GLY A 42 4.50 6.06 -8.91
N ASP A 43 5.10 7.24 -8.75
CA ASP A 43 6.01 7.90 -9.70
C ASP A 43 7.43 7.93 -9.11
N ALA A 44 8.34 7.18 -9.74
CA ALA A 44 9.50 6.60 -9.07
C ALA A 44 10.64 7.59 -8.73
N GLU A 45 10.90 8.64 -9.53
CA GLU A 45 12.06 9.51 -9.28
C GLU A 45 11.72 10.67 -8.33
N ALA A 46 10.59 11.35 -8.53
CA ALA A 46 10.19 12.50 -7.71
C ALA A 46 10.12 12.13 -6.22
N GLN A 47 9.53 10.97 -5.92
CA GLN A 47 9.28 10.53 -4.54
C GLN A 47 10.57 10.09 -3.82
N LEU A 48 11.58 9.60 -4.56
CA LEU A 48 12.87 9.14 -4.04
C LEU A 48 13.90 10.25 -3.83
N SER A 49 13.62 11.47 -4.27
CA SER A 49 14.58 12.57 -4.18
C SER A 49 14.98 12.82 -2.72
N PRO A 50 16.27 12.74 -2.37
CA PRO A 50 16.74 13.03 -1.02
C PRO A 50 16.52 14.50 -0.64
N LEU A 51 16.22 15.37 -1.62
CA LEU A 51 15.86 16.76 -1.36
C LEU A 51 14.50 16.87 -0.67
N LEU A 52 13.55 15.96 -0.90
CA LEU A 52 12.24 16.01 -0.23
C LEU A 52 12.37 15.86 1.29
N ARG A 53 13.30 15.02 1.75
CA ARG A 53 13.64 14.89 3.18
C ARG A 53 14.21 16.17 3.79
N LYS A 54 14.88 17.00 2.98
CA LYS A 54 15.39 18.30 3.43
C LYS A 54 14.28 19.33 3.54
N VAL A 55 13.25 19.23 2.68
CA VAL A 55 12.07 20.09 2.71
C VAL A 55 11.16 19.71 3.90
N ASP A 56 10.92 18.42 4.12
CA ASP A 56 10.15 17.94 5.26
C ASP A 56 10.69 16.58 5.73
N SER A 57 11.27 16.57 6.94
CA SER A 57 11.93 15.38 7.51
C SER A 57 10.96 14.23 7.81
N ARG A 58 9.64 14.51 7.78
CA ARG A 58 8.62 13.47 7.93
C ARG A 58 8.58 12.54 6.71
N TRP A 59 9.09 12.91 5.55
CA TRP A 59 9.00 12.10 4.35
C TRP A 59 10.12 11.08 4.19
N ILE A 60 9.81 9.79 4.28
CA ILE A 60 10.74 8.69 3.98
C ILE A 60 10.19 7.92 2.78
N CYS A 61 10.75 8.15 1.61
CA CYS A 61 10.67 7.20 0.50
C CYS A 61 12.02 6.49 0.40
N LEU A 62 12.00 5.16 0.34
CA LEU A 62 13.18 4.33 0.14
C LEU A 62 12.90 3.35 -1.01
N ARG A 63 13.95 2.99 -1.75
CA ARG A 63 13.82 1.98 -2.81
C ARG A 63 13.38 0.61 -2.27
N SER A 64 13.70 0.34 -1.01
CA SER A 64 13.28 -0.82 -0.23
C SER A 64 13.27 -0.47 1.26
N PHE A 65 12.14 -0.68 1.94
CA PHE A 65 12.09 -0.86 3.38
C PHE A 65 11.07 -1.96 3.69
N LEU A 66 11.44 -2.84 4.63
CA LEU A 66 10.67 -3.86 5.36
C LEU A 66 9.37 -4.40 4.70
N VAL A 67 9.42 -4.62 3.36
CA VAL A 67 8.38 -5.19 2.49
C VAL A 67 7.45 -4.15 1.78
N ASN A 68 8.05 -3.18 1.09
CA ASN A 68 7.42 -2.41 0.01
C ASN A 68 7.87 -2.97 -1.36
N ALA A 69 6.92 -3.39 -2.20
CA ALA A 69 7.17 -3.90 -3.54
C ALA A 69 6.94 -2.79 -4.57
N ASP A 70 7.96 -2.49 -5.36
CA ASP A 70 7.82 -1.60 -6.52
C ASP A 70 6.99 -2.31 -7.60
N THR A 71 5.69 -2.08 -7.59
CA THR A 71 4.76 -2.72 -8.51
C THR A 71 4.64 -1.99 -9.85
N THR A 72 5.20 -0.78 -9.99
CA THR A 72 5.06 0.00 -11.22
C THR A 72 5.74 -0.67 -12.41
N PRO A 73 6.97 -1.21 -12.28
CA PRO A 73 7.61 -1.94 -13.36
C PRO A 73 6.89 -3.22 -13.82
N PHE A 74 5.91 -3.73 -13.07
CA PHE A 74 5.16 -4.93 -13.46
C PHE A 74 4.11 -4.64 -14.53
N ALA A 75 3.60 -3.41 -14.59
CA ALA A 75 2.62 -3.01 -15.60
C ALA A 75 3.31 -2.84 -16.96
N GLU A 76 3.22 -3.86 -17.82
CA GLU A 76 3.87 -3.86 -19.14
C GLU A 76 3.34 -2.74 -20.05
N GLU A 77 2.09 -2.30 -19.83
CA GLU A 77 1.48 -1.19 -20.55
C GLU A 77 2.29 0.12 -20.44
N TYR A 78 2.90 0.43 -19.28
CA TYR A 78 3.66 1.67 -19.10
C TYR A 78 4.96 1.71 -19.92
N PHE A 79 5.49 0.56 -20.34
CA PHE A 79 6.67 0.49 -21.21
C PHE A 79 6.33 0.61 -22.70
N THR A 80 5.06 0.42 -23.06
CA THR A 80 4.59 0.40 -24.45
C THR A 80 3.71 1.61 -24.80
N GLU A 81 3.14 2.26 -23.79
CA GLU A 81 2.36 3.48 -23.93
C GLU A 81 3.21 4.67 -24.41
N LYS A 82 2.70 5.42 -25.39
CA LYS A 82 3.39 6.56 -26.01
C LYS A 82 2.86 7.92 -25.58
N GLN A 83 1.73 7.97 -24.88
CA GLN A 83 1.08 9.23 -24.49
C GLN A 83 1.71 9.87 -23.25
N HIS A 84 2.38 9.06 -22.43
CA HIS A 84 3.05 9.48 -21.23
C HIS A 84 4.55 9.17 -21.32
N SER A 85 5.37 10.04 -20.74
CA SER A 85 6.81 9.81 -20.62
C SER A 85 7.10 9.33 -19.20
N TYR A 86 7.61 8.11 -19.11
CA TYR A 86 8.03 7.50 -17.85
C TYR A 86 9.55 7.41 -17.81
N ASP A 87 10.15 7.69 -16.65
CA ASP A 87 11.58 7.51 -16.45
C ASP A 87 11.88 6.08 -15.95
N TRP A 88 12.54 5.31 -16.81
CA TRP A 88 12.93 3.92 -16.53
C TRP A 88 14.39 3.76 -16.10
N ARG A 89 15.10 4.87 -15.84
CA ARG A 89 16.49 4.81 -15.34
C ARG A 89 16.56 4.01 -14.03
N GLY A 90 17.42 2.99 -14.01
CA GLY A 90 17.59 2.09 -12.87
C GLY A 90 16.53 0.98 -12.75
N VAL A 91 15.57 0.91 -13.68
CA VAL A 91 14.62 -0.20 -13.84
C VAL A 91 14.97 -1.05 -15.08
N THR A 92 15.65 -0.47 -16.07
CA THR A 92 16.11 -1.19 -17.27
C THR A 92 17.38 -2.02 -16.99
N PRO A 93 17.46 -3.30 -17.43
CA PRO A 93 16.43 -4.07 -18.10
C PRO A 93 15.28 -4.52 -17.17
N GLN A 94 14.04 -4.23 -17.57
CA GLN A 94 12.83 -4.44 -16.76
C GLN A 94 12.72 -5.86 -16.19
N LYS A 95 12.91 -6.89 -17.04
CA LYS A 95 12.81 -8.30 -16.62
C LYS A 95 13.82 -8.64 -15.52
N THR A 96 15.06 -8.17 -15.66
CA THR A 96 16.12 -8.38 -14.67
C THR A 96 15.82 -7.64 -13.37
N TYR A 97 15.29 -6.41 -13.47
CA TYR A 97 14.88 -5.64 -12.31
C TYR A 97 13.74 -6.31 -11.54
N ILE A 98 12.66 -6.70 -12.21
CA ILE A 98 11.52 -7.41 -11.60
C ILE A 98 12.01 -8.70 -10.91
N ALA A 99 12.82 -9.51 -11.60
CA ALA A 99 13.35 -10.74 -11.02
C ALA A 99 14.19 -10.49 -9.76
N LYS A 100 15.01 -9.43 -9.76
CA LYS A 100 15.79 -9.01 -8.59
C LYS A 100 14.87 -8.57 -7.44
N VAL A 101 13.89 -7.71 -7.69
CA VAL A 101 12.95 -7.21 -6.67
C VAL A 101 12.16 -8.37 -6.04
N LEU A 102 11.64 -9.29 -6.86
CA LEU A 102 10.91 -10.46 -6.36
C LEU A 102 11.80 -11.37 -5.50
N LYS A 103 13.05 -11.61 -5.93
CA LYS A 103 14.01 -12.41 -5.17
C LYS A 103 14.38 -11.75 -3.83
N GLU A 104 14.61 -10.44 -3.82
CA GLU A 104 14.91 -9.69 -2.60
C GLU A 104 13.71 -9.68 -1.63
N LEU A 105 12.51 -9.48 -2.17
CA LEU A 105 11.25 -9.52 -1.42
C LEU A 105 11.03 -10.90 -0.78
N GLU A 106 11.11 -11.97 -1.58
CA GLU A 106 10.94 -13.34 -1.11
C GLU A 106 11.98 -13.68 -0.03
N SER A 107 13.25 -13.32 -0.27
CA SER A 107 14.33 -13.53 0.69
C SER A 107 14.05 -12.82 2.03
N ALA A 108 13.63 -11.55 1.99
CA ALA A 108 13.29 -10.79 3.19
C ALA A 108 12.08 -11.39 3.92
N LEU A 109 11.04 -11.81 3.19
CA LEU A 109 9.84 -12.43 3.76
C LEU A 109 10.13 -13.79 4.40
N ARG A 110 11.01 -14.61 3.79
CA ARG A 110 11.42 -15.91 4.33
C ARG A 110 12.31 -15.78 5.58
N GLN A 111 13.17 -14.77 5.63
CA GLN A 111 14.06 -14.52 6.77
C GLN A 111 13.36 -13.81 7.94
N SER A 112 12.23 -13.14 7.69
CA SER A 112 11.52 -12.39 8.71
C SER A 112 10.83 -13.29 9.74
N THR A 113 11.13 -13.03 11.01
CA THR A 113 10.45 -13.62 12.19
C THR A 113 9.29 -12.74 12.70
N ALA A 114 8.92 -11.70 11.96
CA ALA A 114 7.87 -10.78 12.35
C ALA A 114 6.52 -11.52 12.52
N LYS A 115 5.78 -11.13 13.57
CA LYS A 115 4.45 -11.69 13.83
C LYS A 115 3.45 -11.35 12.74
N TRP A 116 3.59 -10.20 12.10
CA TRP A 116 2.77 -9.76 10.99
C TRP A 116 3.68 -9.48 9.80
N LYS A 117 3.32 -9.98 8.63
CA LYS A 117 3.98 -9.72 7.36
C LYS A 117 3.04 -8.92 6.47
N ILE A 118 3.42 -7.70 6.18
CA ILE A 118 2.62 -6.76 5.39
C ILE A 118 3.43 -6.40 4.16
N VAL A 119 2.85 -6.60 2.98
CA VAL A 119 3.45 -6.17 1.71
C VAL A 119 2.67 -4.98 1.22
N VAL A 120 3.35 -3.87 0.95
CA VAL A 120 2.74 -2.67 0.38
C VAL A 120 3.18 -2.52 -1.07
N GLY A 121 2.24 -2.25 -1.98
CA GLY A 121 2.49 -1.95 -3.39
C GLY A 121 1.67 -0.75 -3.85
N HIS A 122 1.86 -0.31 -5.09
CA HIS A 122 0.98 0.70 -5.69
C HIS A 122 -0.22 0.06 -6.38
N HIS A 123 0.03 -0.93 -7.23
CA HIS A 123 -0.99 -1.63 -8.01
C HIS A 123 -1.64 -2.78 -7.24
N GLY A 124 -2.86 -3.13 -7.64
CA GLY A 124 -3.65 -4.23 -7.09
C GLY A 124 -3.58 -5.50 -7.93
N ASP A 125 -4.73 -5.95 -8.41
CA ASP A 125 -4.97 -7.26 -9.05
C ASP A 125 -4.54 -7.35 -10.53
N THR A 126 -3.41 -6.72 -10.90
CA THR A 126 -2.91 -6.84 -12.29
C THR A 126 -2.50 -8.29 -12.59
N GLN A 127 -2.61 -8.70 -13.85
CA GLN A 127 -2.31 -10.08 -14.26
C GLN A 127 -0.86 -10.47 -13.95
N GLU A 128 0.08 -9.54 -14.11
CA GLU A 128 1.50 -9.74 -13.85
C GLU A 128 1.77 -9.94 -12.35
N LEU A 129 1.06 -9.20 -11.48
CA LEU A 129 1.16 -9.37 -10.03
C LEU A 129 0.52 -10.68 -9.56
N ILE A 130 -0.63 -11.05 -10.10
CA ILE A 130 -1.26 -12.34 -9.82
C ILE A 130 -0.34 -13.50 -10.24
N GLN A 131 0.34 -13.41 -11.38
CA GLN A 131 1.22 -14.48 -11.85
C GLN A 131 2.57 -14.54 -11.11
N ARG A 132 3.14 -13.41 -10.71
CA ARG A 132 4.54 -13.34 -10.24
C ARG A 132 4.70 -13.01 -8.76
N LEU A 133 3.83 -12.16 -8.21
CA LEU A 133 3.91 -11.71 -6.82
C LEU A 133 3.06 -12.59 -5.91
N LEU A 134 1.79 -12.84 -6.26
CA LEU A 134 0.86 -13.59 -5.43
C LEU A 134 1.40 -14.97 -4.98
N PRO A 135 2.09 -15.77 -5.81
CA PRO A 135 2.68 -17.03 -5.35
C PRO A 135 3.69 -16.86 -4.21
N ILE A 136 4.48 -15.77 -4.22
CA ILE A 136 5.44 -15.45 -3.16
C ILE A 136 4.68 -15.03 -1.89
N LEU A 137 3.62 -14.22 -2.03
CA LEU A 137 2.79 -13.80 -0.89
C LEU A 137 2.20 -15.02 -0.17
N LYS A 138 1.60 -15.95 -0.93
CA LYS A 138 1.04 -17.20 -0.43
C LYS A 138 2.11 -18.09 0.22
N THR A 139 3.23 -18.34 -0.47
CA THR A 139 4.31 -19.20 0.04
C THR A 139 4.97 -18.64 1.31
N CYS A 140 5.05 -17.32 1.44
CA CYS A 140 5.68 -16.66 2.58
C CYS A 140 4.74 -16.37 3.75
N ASN A 141 3.47 -16.78 3.66
CA ASN A 141 2.42 -16.52 4.65
C ASN A 141 2.31 -15.02 5.00
N VAL A 142 2.21 -14.18 3.96
CA VAL A 142 1.91 -12.76 4.11
C VAL A 142 0.50 -12.60 4.69
N ASP A 143 0.31 -11.68 5.64
CA ASP A 143 -1.02 -11.43 6.20
C ASP A 143 -1.81 -10.47 5.33
N PHE A 144 -1.17 -9.34 4.96
CA PHE A 144 -1.84 -8.25 4.29
C PHE A 144 -1.04 -7.83 3.06
N TYR A 145 -1.72 -7.75 1.92
CA TYR A 145 -1.26 -7.01 0.76
C TYR A 145 -2.04 -5.70 0.69
N MET A 146 -1.35 -4.57 0.81
CA MET A 146 -1.98 -3.25 0.80
C MET A 146 -1.54 -2.47 -0.43
N ASN A 147 -2.50 -1.86 -1.12
CA ASN A 147 -2.23 -1.09 -2.33
C ASN A 147 -3.04 0.22 -2.41
N GLY A 148 -2.76 0.96 -3.48
CA GLY A 148 -3.56 2.10 -3.92
C GLY A 148 -3.88 1.93 -5.41
N HIS A 149 -3.50 2.91 -6.23
CA HIS A 149 -3.75 3.00 -7.67
C HIS A 149 -5.23 3.15 -8.04
N ASP A 150 -6.05 2.18 -7.66
CA ASP A 150 -7.49 2.28 -7.82
C ASP A 150 -8.05 3.32 -6.85
N HIS A 151 -8.78 4.29 -7.39
CA HIS A 151 -9.32 5.41 -6.62
C HIS A 151 -10.59 5.01 -5.87
N CYS A 152 -10.48 3.98 -5.03
CA CYS A 152 -11.52 3.43 -4.18
C CYS A 152 -10.92 2.99 -2.82
N LEU A 153 -11.80 2.54 -1.93
CA LEU A 153 -11.45 1.70 -0.80
C LEU A 153 -12.01 0.31 -1.06
N GLU A 154 -11.19 -0.72 -0.88
CA GLU A 154 -11.61 -2.09 -1.18
C GLU A 154 -10.98 -3.08 -0.19
N HIS A 155 -11.74 -4.12 0.11
CA HIS A 155 -11.25 -5.30 0.80
C HIS A 155 -11.68 -6.54 0.03
N ILE A 156 -10.69 -7.30 -0.43
CA ILE A 156 -10.84 -8.60 -1.07
C ILE A 156 -10.23 -9.66 -0.17
N SER A 157 -10.89 -10.82 -0.12
CA SER A 157 -10.36 -12.03 0.49
C SER A 157 -10.64 -13.21 -0.44
N ASP A 158 -9.63 -14.02 -0.72
CA ASP A 158 -9.80 -15.24 -1.52
C ASP A 158 -10.12 -16.45 -0.62
N ASN A 159 -10.68 -17.51 -1.21
CA ASN A 159 -10.96 -18.77 -0.50
C ASN A 159 -9.73 -19.69 -0.41
N GLU A 160 -8.61 -19.30 -1.02
CA GLU A 160 -7.41 -20.13 -1.15
C GLU A 160 -6.37 -19.82 -0.07
N SER A 161 -6.42 -18.62 0.50
CA SER A 161 -5.42 -18.13 1.43
C SER A 161 -6.02 -17.17 2.46
N PRO A 162 -5.44 -17.10 3.68
CA PRO A 162 -5.90 -16.17 4.70
C PRO A 162 -5.43 -14.72 4.46
N ILE A 163 -4.88 -14.42 3.27
CA ILE A 163 -4.33 -13.11 2.94
C ILE A 163 -5.48 -12.11 2.76
N LEU A 164 -5.38 -10.95 3.39
CA LEU A 164 -6.27 -9.83 3.10
C LEU A 164 -5.65 -8.91 2.05
N PHE A 165 -6.40 -8.65 0.98
CA PHE A 165 -6.03 -7.68 -0.04
C PHE A 165 -6.81 -6.39 0.23
N LEU A 166 -6.10 -5.29 0.46
CA LEU A 166 -6.65 -4.06 1.02
C LEU A 166 -6.24 -2.86 0.18
N THR A 167 -7.21 -2.23 -0.49
CA THR A 167 -6.98 -1.03 -1.29
C THR A 167 -7.38 0.22 -0.53
N SER A 168 -6.47 1.19 -0.46
CA SER A 168 -6.70 2.52 0.11
C SER A 168 -6.20 3.60 -0.85
N GLY A 169 -6.73 3.65 -2.07
CA GLY A 169 -6.31 4.59 -3.11
C GLY A 169 -7.16 5.87 -3.23
N ALA A 170 -8.22 6.01 -2.42
CA ALA A 170 -9.16 7.13 -2.49
C ALA A 170 -8.79 8.37 -1.63
N GLY A 171 -7.49 8.61 -1.39
CA GLY A 171 -7.02 9.68 -0.51
C GLY A 171 -7.23 11.10 -1.06
N SER A 172 -7.29 11.26 -2.38
CA SER A 172 -7.51 12.55 -3.07
C SER A 172 -8.59 12.46 -4.14
N LYS A 173 -8.40 11.66 -5.19
CA LYS A 173 -9.42 11.32 -6.19
C LYS A 173 -10.17 10.06 -5.76
N ALA A 174 -11.42 9.93 -6.20
CA ALA A 174 -12.23 8.74 -6.01
C ALA A 174 -13.07 8.49 -7.27
N TRP A 175 -13.47 7.24 -7.55
CA TRP A 175 -14.22 6.89 -8.77
C TRP A 175 -15.61 7.52 -8.84
N ARG A 176 -16.27 7.77 -7.70
CA ARG A 176 -17.54 8.52 -7.60
C ARG A 176 -18.59 8.10 -8.65
N GLY A 177 -18.91 6.80 -8.70
CA GLY A 177 -19.88 6.21 -9.63
C GLY A 177 -19.29 5.69 -10.94
N ASN A 178 -18.04 6.00 -11.26
CA ASN A 178 -17.36 5.43 -12.44
C ASN A 178 -16.70 4.09 -12.11
N VAL A 179 -17.51 3.14 -11.64
CA VAL A 179 -17.01 1.85 -11.19
C VAL A 179 -17.01 0.87 -12.35
N LYS A 180 -15.82 0.40 -12.74
CA LYS A 180 -15.65 -0.49 -13.89
C LYS A 180 -15.86 -1.96 -13.55
N ARG A 181 -15.81 -2.35 -12.27
CA ARG A 181 -15.84 -3.74 -11.81
C ARG A 181 -16.46 -3.85 -10.42
N LEU A 182 -17.78 -4.01 -10.35
CA LEU A 182 -18.47 -4.52 -9.17
C LEU A 182 -19.13 -5.82 -9.61
N ASN A 183 -19.13 -6.84 -8.74
CA ASN A 183 -19.61 -8.22 -8.96
C ASN A 183 -18.50 -9.26 -9.14
N ARG A 184 -17.52 -9.28 -8.23
CA ARG A 184 -16.78 -10.51 -7.95
C ARG A 184 -17.14 -11.00 -6.54
N GLU A 185 -17.24 -12.31 -6.38
CA GLU A 185 -17.66 -12.95 -5.11
C GLU A 185 -16.61 -12.80 -3.98
N ASP A 186 -15.38 -12.46 -4.33
CA ASP A 186 -14.24 -12.26 -3.42
C ASP A 186 -14.16 -10.82 -2.85
N VAL A 187 -14.98 -9.88 -3.35
CA VAL A 187 -15.03 -8.50 -2.87
C VAL A 187 -15.96 -8.43 -1.64
N MET A 188 -15.34 -8.25 -0.47
CA MET A 188 -16.04 -8.21 0.82
C MET A 188 -16.50 -6.79 1.21
N PHE A 189 -15.80 -5.77 0.72
CA PHE A 189 -16.19 -4.37 0.90
C PHE A 189 -15.64 -3.53 -0.24
N PHE A 190 -16.44 -2.56 -0.68
CA PHE A 190 -16.07 -1.59 -1.69
C PHE A 190 -16.71 -0.23 -1.42
N TYR A 191 -15.95 0.84 -1.61
CA TYR A 191 -16.41 2.22 -1.52
C TYR A 191 -15.69 3.11 -2.54
N ASP A 192 -16.46 3.78 -3.39
CA ASP A 192 -15.97 4.63 -4.49
C ASP A 192 -15.90 6.13 -4.12
N GLY A 193 -16.12 6.46 -2.85
CA GLY A 193 -15.90 7.79 -2.29
C GLY A 193 -14.50 7.97 -1.73
N GLN A 194 -14.18 9.21 -1.35
CA GLN A 194 -12.87 9.53 -0.77
C GLN A 194 -12.76 9.04 0.67
N GLY A 195 -11.56 8.62 1.06
CA GLY A 195 -11.34 8.08 2.38
C GLY A 195 -9.94 7.52 2.58
N PHE A 196 -9.77 6.78 3.67
CA PHE A 196 -8.50 6.16 4.02
C PHE A 196 -8.71 4.98 4.98
N MET A 197 -7.68 4.15 5.14
CA MET A 197 -7.66 3.03 6.07
C MET A 197 -6.77 3.32 7.29
N SER A 198 -7.13 2.78 8.47
CA SER A 198 -6.22 2.64 9.62
C SER A 198 -5.99 1.17 9.93
N VAL A 199 -4.78 0.84 10.36
CA VAL A 199 -4.39 -0.50 10.77
C VAL A 199 -3.82 -0.43 12.18
N GLN A 200 -4.37 -1.21 13.10
CA GLN A 200 -3.89 -1.35 14.47
C GLN A 200 -3.51 -2.80 14.69
N LEU A 201 -2.28 -3.04 15.16
CA LEU A 201 -1.74 -4.38 15.36
C LEU A 201 -1.32 -4.57 16.81
N THR A 202 -1.73 -5.69 17.39
CA THR A 202 -1.16 -6.23 18.62
C THR A 202 -0.38 -7.50 18.28
N GLN A 203 0.11 -8.22 19.29
CA GLN A 203 0.77 -9.50 19.06
C GLN A 203 -0.16 -10.58 18.51
N THR A 204 -1.47 -10.45 18.70
CA THR A 204 -2.45 -11.51 18.42
C THR A 204 -3.66 -11.02 17.64
N GLU A 205 -3.84 -9.72 17.50
CA GLU A 205 -5.02 -9.13 16.87
C GLU A 205 -4.60 -8.07 15.86
N SER A 206 -5.26 -8.07 14.71
CA SER A 206 -5.28 -6.92 13.80
C SER A 206 -6.68 -6.32 13.76
N VAL A 207 -6.74 -5.00 13.81
CA VAL A 207 -7.98 -4.24 13.59
C VAL A 207 -7.73 -3.27 12.46
N ILE A 208 -8.49 -3.45 11.39
CA ILE A 208 -8.41 -2.61 10.20
C ILE A 208 -9.76 -1.92 10.03
N MET A 209 -9.73 -0.62 9.80
CA MET A 209 -10.91 0.21 9.65
C MET A 209 -10.79 1.10 8.43
N PHE A 210 -11.86 1.17 7.64
CA PHE A 210 -12.00 2.08 6.53
C PHE A 210 -12.85 3.27 6.94
N TYR A 211 -12.41 4.47 6.57
CA TYR A 211 -13.09 5.72 6.91
C TYR A 211 -13.40 6.51 5.65
N ASP A 212 -14.55 7.19 5.66
CA ASP A 212 -14.79 8.30 4.74
C ASP A 212 -13.97 9.55 5.12
N VAL A 213 -14.08 10.61 4.33
CA VAL A 213 -13.43 11.90 4.59
C VAL A 213 -13.85 12.57 5.90
N PHE A 214 -15.04 12.29 6.40
CA PHE A 214 -15.56 12.85 7.65
C PHE A 214 -15.01 12.12 8.88
N GLY A 215 -14.50 10.90 8.69
CA GLY A 215 -14.03 10.00 9.74
C GLY A 215 -15.10 9.02 10.22
N THR A 216 -16.18 8.84 9.46
CA THR A 216 -17.17 7.79 9.68
C THR A 216 -16.56 6.45 9.33
N VAL A 217 -16.73 5.44 10.19
CA VAL A 217 -16.29 4.07 9.89
C VAL A 217 -17.25 3.47 8.86
N LEU A 218 -16.72 3.10 7.71
CA LEU A 218 -17.45 2.46 6.62
C LEU A 218 -17.39 0.94 6.70
N HIS A 219 -16.24 0.42 7.15
CA HIS A 219 -15.99 -1.01 7.27
C HIS A 219 -14.98 -1.28 8.38
N ARG A 220 -15.15 -2.40 9.08
CA ARG A 220 -14.26 -2.84 10.15
C ARG A 220 -14.02 -4.33 10.00
N LEU A 221 -12.75 -4.70 10.05
CA LEU A 221 -12.34 -6.09 10.02
C LEU A 221 -11.33 -6.37 11.13
N THR A 222 -11.50 -7.53 11.76
CA THR A 222 -10.67 -7.98 12.88
C THR A 222 -10.21 -9.39 12.59
N THR A 223 -8.89 -9.60 12.61
CA THR A 223 -8.31 -10.94 12.50
C THR A 223 -7.51 -11.27 13.73
N PHE A 224 -7.53 -12.55 14.09
CA PHE A 224 -6.79 -13.07 15.24
C PHE A 224 -5.74 -14.05 14.76
N ARG A 225 -4.53 -13.93 15.27
CA ARG A 225 -3.51 -14.97 15.17
C ARG A 225 -3.59 -15.85 16.41
N GLN A 226 -3.73 -17.15 16.20
CA GLN A 226 -3.52 -18.11 17.28
C GLN A 226 -2.04 -18.05 17.69
N LEU A 227 -1.78 -17.85 18.98
CA LEU A 227 -0.45 -18.08 19.53
C LEU A 227 -0.22 -19.59 19.48
N HIS A 228 0.60 -20.06 18.56
CA HIS A 228 1.15 -21.40 18.70
C HIS A 228 2.00 -21.39 19.97
N SER A 229 1.56 -22.10 21.00
CA SER A 229 2.43 -22.46 22.13
C SER A 229 3.64 -23.18 21.54
N ALA A 230 4.83 -22.60 21.72
CA ALA A 230 6.06 -23.35 21.48
C ALA A 230 6.02 -24.58 22.39
N ILE A 231 6.03 -25.78 21.79
CA ILE A 231 6.31 -27.04 22.47
C ILE A 231 7.82 -27.14 22.60
#